data_AF-A0A5S3WK40-F1
#
_entry.id   AF-A0A5S3WK40-F1
#
_cell.length_a   1.000
_cell.length_b   1.000
_cell.length_c   1.000
_cell.angle_alpha   90.00
_cell.angle_beta   90.00
_cell.angle_gamma   90.00
#
_symmetry.space_group_name_H-M   'P 1'
#
loop_
_entity.id
_entity.type
_entity.pdbx_description
1 polymer ?
#
loop_
_entity_poly.entity_id
_entity_poly.type
_entity_poly.pdbx_seq_one_letter_code
_entity_poly.pdbx_strand_id
1 'polypeptide(L)' 'MRVHKIYPLSNSELTVFFEVSNVLNFDNECCIERTSYTVNELGKLLKKEERGHWLPIIPSFGVKWEF' A
#
# COMPACT_ATOMS: atom_id res chain seq x y z
N MET A 1 -4.39 8.55 5.25
CA MET A 1 -5.03 9.82 5.66
C MET A 1 -5.87 10.32 4.50
N ARG A 2 -7.09 10.80 4.75
CA ARG A 2 -7.98 11.30 3.70
C ARG A 2 -8.59 12.63 4.12
N VAL A 3 -8.68 13.56 3.19
CA VAL A 3 -9.45 14.79 3.29
C VAL A 3 -10.43 14.85 2.12
N HIS A 4 -11.60 15.43 2.33
CA HIS A 4 -12.60 15.56 1.27
C HIS A 4 -13.45 16.82 1.47
N LYS A 5 -14.10 17.22 0.38
CA LYS A 5 -15.09 18.29 0.37
C LYS A 5 -16.32 17.84 -0.39
N ILE A 6 -17.47 18.10 0.20
CA ILE A 6 -18.78 17.82 -0.35
C ILE A 6 -19.35 19.09 -0.98
N TYR A 7 -19.90 18.97 -2.17
CA TYR A 7 -20.61 20.00 -2.90
C TYR A 7 -22.06 19.53 -3.12
N PRO A 8 -23.02 20.06 -2.34
CA PRO A 8 -24.43 19.76 -2.59
C PRO A 8 -24.87 20.41 -3.91
N LEU A 9 -25.59 19.66 -4.74
CA LEU A 9 -26.19 20.11 -6.00
C LEU A 9 -27.73 19.99 -5.91
N SER A 10 -28.45 20.49 -6.91
CA SER A 10 -29.92 20.57 -6.86
C SER A 10 -30.64 19.23 -6.65
N ASN A 11 -30.04 18.13 -7.10
CA ASN A 11 -30.60 16.78 -7.07
C ASN A 11 -29.50 15.71 -7.00
N SER A 12 -28.32 16.07 -6.50
CA SER A 12 -27.16 15.16 -6.43
C SER A 12 -26.12 15.71 -5.46
N GLU A 13 -25.10 14.89 -5.18
CA GLU A 13 -23.96 15.27 -4.36
C GLU A 13 -22.65 14.98 -5.10
N LEU A 14 -21.76 15.98 -5.15
CA LEU A 14 -20.41 15.83 -5.68
C LEU A 14 -19.40 15.86 -4.52
N THR A 15 -18.66 14.78 -4.33
CA THR A 15 -17.58 14.70 -3.35
C THR A 15 -16.22 14.66 -4.05
N VAL A 16 -15.34 15.58 -3.71
CA VAL A 16 -13.94 15.61 -4.15
C VAL A 16 -13.05 15.23 -2.97
N PHE A 17 -12.10 14.31 -3.17
CA PHE A 17 -11.22 13.86 -2.10
C PHE A 17 -9.76 13.71 -2.52
N PHE A 18 -8.88 13.90 -1.54
CA PHE A 18 -7.46 13.59 -1.61
C PHE A 18 -7.11 12.63 -0.48
N GLU A 19 -6.41 11.57 -0.82
CA GLU A 19 -6.02 10.50 0.10
C GLU A 19 -4.54 10.19 -0.06
N VAL A 20 -3.86 9.95 1.06
CA VAL A 20 -2.49 9.46 1.10
C VAL A 20 -2.48 8.15 1.87
N SER A 21 -2.15 7.05 1.20
CA SER A 21 -1.95 5.74 1.80
C SER A 21 -0.53 5.58 2.32
N ASN A 22 -0.37 4.82 3.41
CA ASN A 22 0.88 4.63 4.14
C ASN A 22 1.66 5.92 4.45
N VAL A 23 1.00 6.93 5.07
CA VAL A 23 1.56 8.27 5.34
C VAL A 23 2.91 8.24 6.08
N LEU A 24 3.11 7.26 6.95
CA LEU A 24 4.33 7.12 7.75
C LEU A 24 5.39 6.24 7.07
N ASN A 25 5.11 5.77 5.85
CA ASN A 25 5.94 4.84 5.09
C ASN A 25 6.40 3.64 5.92
N PHE A 26 5.47 3.04 6.67
CA PHE A 26 5.78 1.85 7.43
C PHE A 26 6.11 0.70 6.49
N ASP A 27 7.17 -0.04 6.83
CA ASP A 27 7.53 -1.28 6.16
C ASP A 27 6.42 -2.31 6.39
N ASN A 28 5.64 -2.57 5.35
CA ASN A 28 4.56 -3.54 5.37
C ASN A 28 5.03 -4.82 4.69
N GLU A 29 5.60 -5.73 5.49
CA GLU A 29 6.01 -7.05 5.00
C GLU A 29 4.84 -7.72 4.28
N CYS A 30 5.10 -8.08 3.03
CA CYS A 30 4.09 -8.63 2.13
C CYS A 30 4.42 -10.08 1.80
N CYS A 31 5.57 -10.24 1.18
CA CYS A 31 5.81 -11.34 0.27
C CYS A 31 7.30 -11.67 0.26
N ILE A 32 7.58 -12.93 -0.05
CA ILE A 32 8.94 -13.38 -0.28
C ILE A 32 9.29 -12.96 -1.71
N GLU A 33 10.14 -11.95 -1.85
CA GLU A 33 10.63 -11.52 -3.16
C GLU A 33 11.65 -12.49 -3.71
N ARG A 34 12.46 -13.07 -2.80
CA ARG A 34 13.51 -14.00 -3.18
C ARG A 34 13.70 -15.07 -2.13
N THR A 35 13.90 -16.30 -2.59
CA THR A 35 14.40 -17.39 -1.76
C THR A 35 15.76 -17.82 -2.29
N SER A 36 16.73 -17.93 -1.39
CA SER A 36 18.06 -18.46 -1.67
C SER A 36 18.35 -19.65 -0.76
N TYR A 37 19.12 -20.59 -1.29
CA TYR A 37 19.55 -21.78 -0.56
C TYR A 37 21.06 -21.84 -0.54
N THR A 38 21.63 -22.10 0.63
CA THR A 38 23.08 -22.29 0.81
C THR A 38 23.32 -23.54 1.63
N VAL A 39 24.46 -24.19 1.45
CA VAL A 39 24.86 -25.33 2.29
C VAL A 39 26.00 -24.85 3.19
N ASN A 40 25.88 -25.06 4.50
CA ASN A 40 26.94 -24.68 5.43
C ASN A 40 28.04 -25.75 5.51
N GLU A 41 29.10 -25.46 6.27
CA GLU A 41 30.26 -26.36 6.44
C GLU A 41 29.91 -27.72 7.05
N LEU A 42 28.75 -27.83 7.72
CA LEU A 42 28.24 -29.06 8.32
C LEU A 42 27.31 -29.85 7.36
N GLY A 43 27.21 -29.43 6.10
CA GLY A 43 26.34 -30.06 5.10
C GLY A 43 24.85 -29.75 5.29
N LYS A 44 24.48 -28.82 6.16
CA LYS A 44 23.08 -28.43 6.40
C LYS A 44 22.63 -27.42 5.34
N LEU A 45 21.47 -27.68 4.74
CA LEU A 45 20.78 -26.73 3.86
C LEU A 45 20.18 -25.58 4.69
N LEU A 46 20.55 -24.35 4.35
CA LEU A 46 20.03 -23.12 4.91
C LEU A 46 19.17 -22.41 3.87
N LYS A 47 17.97 -22.00 4.29
CA LYS A 47 17.05 -21.19 3.50
C LYS A 47 17.12 -19.75 4.00
N LYS A 48 17.35 -18.80 3.10
CA LYS A 48 17.24 -17.37 3.37
C LYS A 48 16.18 -16.77 2.46
N GLU A 49 15.22 -16.11 3.08
CA GLU A 49 14.14 -15.38 2.39
C GLU A 49 14.40 -13.88 2.51
N GLU A 50 14.25 -13.18 1.40
CA GLU A 50 14.22 -11.72 1.36
C GLU A 50 12.75 -11.32 1.25
N ARG A 51 12.30 -10.49 2.19
CA ARG A 51 10.92 -10.00 2.25
C ARG A 51 10.83 -8.62 1.64
N GLY A 52 9.84 -8.43 0.78
CA GLY A 52 9.51 -7.15 0.16
C GLY A 52 8.46 -6.37 0.93
N HIS A 53 8.35 -5.09 0.59
CA HIS A 53 7.33 -4.16 1.10
C HIS A 53 6.47 -3.68 -0.07
N TRP A 54 5.15 -3.84 0.04
CA TRP A 54 4.26 -3.67 -1.12
C TRP A 54 3.56 -2.31 -1.17
N LEU A 55 3.45 -1.60 -0.03
CA LEU A 55 2.66 -0.37 0.05
C LEU A 55 3.58 0.81 0.34
N PRO A 56 4.15 1.48 -0.66
CA PRO A 56 4.84 2.75 -0.45
C PRO A 56 3.84 3.85 -0.07
N ILE A 57 4.32 5.08 0.14
CA ILE A 57 3.44 6.26 0.18
C ILE A 57 2.75 6.41 -1.19
N ILE A 58 1.41 6.33 -1.20
CA ILE A 58 0.61 6.49 -2.43
C ILE A 58 -0.35 7.66 -2.26
N PRO A 59 -0.14 8.80 -2.97
CA PRO A 59 -1.12 9.86 -3.07
C PRO A 59 -2.19 9.52 -4.13
N SER A 60 -3.44 9.78 -3.81
CA SER A 60 -4.62 9.50 -4.62
C SER A 60 -5.56 10.71 -4.61
N PHE A 61 -6.08 11.08 -5.77
CA PHE A 61 -7.12 12.09 -5.91
C PHE A 61 -8.34 11.46 -6.59
N GLY A 62 -9.54 11.78 -6.13
CA GLY A 62 -10.74 11.20 -6.68
C GLY A 62 -11.97 12.08 -6.55
N VAL A 63 -12.98 11.72 -7.35
CA VAL A 63 -14.28 12.36 -7.42
C VAL A 63 -15.35 11.28 -7.32
N LYS A 64 -16.38 11.52 -6.51
CA LYS A 64 -17.57 10.67 -6.36
C LYS A 64 -18.79 11.53 -6.67
N TRP A 65 -19.71 11.02 -7.48
CA TRP A 65 -20.97 11.68 -7.80
C TRP A 65 -22.13 10.71 -7.49
N GLU A 66 -23.08 11.17 -6.69
CA GLU A 66 -24.28 10.42 -6.27
C GLU A 66 -25.55 11.16 -6.69
N PHE A 67 -26.55 10.41 -7.19
CA PHE A 67 -27.83 10.93 -7.70
C PHE A 67 -29.00 10.54 -6.79
#